data_AF-A0A2I0VHH4-F1
#
_entry.id   AF-A0A2I0VHH4-F1
#
_cell.length_a   1.000
_cell.length_b   1.000
_cell.length_c   1.000
_cell.angle_alpha   90.00
_cell.angle_beta   90.00
_cell.angle_gamma   90.00
#
_symmetry.space_group_name_H-M   'P 1'
#
loop_
_entity.id
_entity.type
_entity.pdbx_description
1 polymer ?
#
loop_
_entity_poly.entity_id
_entity_poly.type
_entity_poly.pdbx_seq_one_letter_code
_entity_poly.pdbx_strand_id
1 'polypeptide(L)' 'MELFSSLFFPAVLKVLESNIPILATIPIPKSGRDITEVSRLRNHPGAAVSTLNTGNRDAIRVTIYTQIVSLLQKH' A
#
# COMPACT_ATOMS: atom_id res chain seq x y z
N MET A 1 -2.81 10.95 14.95
CA MET A 1 -2.49 10.19 13.72
C MET A 1 -3.80 9.87 13.02
N GLU A 2 -3.92 10.18 11.73
CA GLU A 2 -5.17 10.05 10.96
C GLU A 2 -5.73 8.62 10.96
N LEU A 3 -4.87 7.59 11.10
CA LEU A 3 -5.25 6.19 11.26
C LEU A 3 -6.21 5.90 12.43
N PHE A 4 -6.24 6.73 13.48
CA PHE A 4 -7.19 6.59 14.60
C PHE A 4 -8.45 7.44 14.42
N SER A 5 -8.57 8.17 13.31
CA SER A 5 -9.81 8.85 12.95
C SER A 5 -10.80 7.85 12.40
N SER A 6 -12.03 7.89 12.92
CA SER A 6 -13.14 7.08 12.42
C SER A 6 -13.47 7.37 10.94
N LEU A 7 -13.05 8.53 10.41
CA LEU A 7 -13.30 8.92 9.03
C LEU A 7 -12.21 8.49 8.05
N PHE A 8 -11.00 8.17 8.55
CA PHE A 8 -9.85 7.90 7.69
C PHE A 8 -10.00 6.60 6.91
N PHE A 9 -10.25 5.49 7.60
CA PHE A 9 -10.33 4.19 6.93
C PHE A 9 -11.48 4.10 5.91
N PRO A 10 -12.71 4.60 6.20
CA PRO A 10 -13.75 4.70 5.19
C PRO A 10 -13.36 5.52 3.95
N ALA A 11 -12.60 6.61 4.12
CA ALA A 11 -12.11 7.40 2.99
C ALA A 11 -11.09 6.62 2.16
N VAL A 12 -10.17 5.89 2.81
CA VAL A 12 -9.20 5.02 2.12
C VAL A 12 -9.91 3.93 1.31
N LEU A 13 -10.96 3.30 1.86
CA LEU A 13 -11.73 2.29 1.13
C LEU A 13 -12.38 2.85 -0.15
N LYS A 14 -12.97 4.06 -0.09
CA LYS A 14 -13.52 4.73 -1.29
C LYS A 14 -12.46 4.97 -2.36
N VAL A 15 -11.24 5.29 -1.96
CA VAL A 15 -10.13 5.46 -2.90
C VAL A 15 -9.71 4.10 -3.47
N LEU A 16 -9.64 3.04 -2.66
CA LEU A 16 -9.33 1.69 -3.17
C LEU A 16 -10.36 1.13 -4.15
N GLU A 17 -11.62 1.52 -4.02
CA GLU A 17 -12.69 1.15 -4.96
C GLU A 17 -12.65 1.94 -6.27
N SER A 18 -11.83 2.99 -6.34
CA SER A 18 -11.65 3.76 -7.56
C SER A 18 -10.72 3.07 -8.54
N ASN A 19 -10.94 3.28 -9.85
CA ASN A 19 -10.16 2.65 -10.91
C ASN A 19 -8.82 3.37 -11.19
N ILE A 20 -8.22 4.00 -10.17
CA ILE A 20 -6.92 4.67 -10.29
C ILE A 20 -5.83 3.87 -9.58
N PRO A 21 -4.61 3.79 -10.14
CA PRO A 21 -3.47 3.20 -9.43
C PRO A 21 -3.14 3.98 -8.15
N ILE A 22 -2.91 3.26 -7.05
CA ILE A 22 -2.59 3.84 -5.73
C ILE A 22 -1.23 3.36 -5.29
N LEU A 23 -0.38 4.30 -4.85
CA LEU A 23 0.87 4.02 -4.17
C LEU A 23 0.75 4.46 -2.72
N ALA A 24 1.00 3.53 -1.78
CA ALA A 24 0.91 3.80 -0.36
C ALA A 24 2.02 3.09 0.43
N THR A 25 2.30 3.61 1.63
CA THR A 25 3.20 2.98 2.60
C THR A 25 2.40 2.57 3.83
N ILE A 26 2.56 1.33 4.28
CA ILE A 26 1.92 0.80 5.49
C ILE A 26 2.96 0.38 6.52
N PRO A 27 2.66 0.49 7.83
CA PRO A 27 3.58 0.02 8.86
C PRO A 27 3.71 -1.50 8.85
N ILE A 28 4.90 -2.00 9.22
CA ILE A 28 5.13 -3.42 9.48
C ILE A 28 4.64 -3.73 10.91
N PRO A 29 3.87 -4.83 11.13
CA PRO A 29 3.45 -5.24 12.47
C PRO A 29 4.65 -5.42 13.40
N LYS A 30 4.60 -4.82 14.59
CA LYS A 30 5.64 -5.02 15.62
C LYS A 30 5.11 -5.97 16.69
N SER A 31 5.89 -7.01 17.01
CA SER A 31 5.60 -7.96 18.09
C SER A 31 4.23 -8.63 17.96
N GLY A 32 3.80 -8.94 16.72
CA GLY A 32 2.51 -9.59 16.46
C GLY A 32 1.28 -8.70 16.65
N ARG A 33 1.44 -7.43 17.02
CA ARG A 33 0.34 -6.46 17.05
C ARG A 33 0.14 -5.90 15.65
N ASP A 34 -0.82 -6.46 14.94
CA ASP A 34 -1.27 -5.95 13.66
C ASP A 34 -2.42 -4.95 13.86
N ILE A 35 -2.52 -3.97 12.97
CA ILE A 35 -3.65 -3.04 12.93
C ILE A 35 -4.60 -3.60 11.88
N THR A 36 -5.82 -3.95 12.28
CA THR A 36 -6.80 -4.65 11.41
C THR A 36 -6.98 -3.95 10.06
N GLU A 37 -7.08 -2.63 10.07
CA GLU A 37 -7.20 -1.79 8.88
C GLU A 37 -5.99 -1.96 7.96
N VAL A 38 -4.78 -1.96 8.52
CA VAL A 38 -3.53 -2.16 7.78
C VAL A 38 -3.42 -3.59 7.23
N SER A 39 -3.82 -4.60 8.00
CA SER A 39 -3.86 -5.99 7.53
C SER A 39 -4.76 -6.14 6.31
N ARG A 40 -5.91 -5.44 6.32
CA ARG A 40 -6.86 -5.46 5.20
C ARG A 40 -6.28 -4.80 3.95
N LEU A 41 -5.54 -3.70 4.09
CA LEU A 41 -4.82 -3.09 2.97
C LEU A 41 -3.73 -4.02 2.40
N ARG A 42 -2.95 -4.64 3.29
CA ARG A 42 -1.86 -5.56 2.91
C ARG A 42 -2.37 -6.78 2.14
N ASN A 43 -3.51 -7.32 2.54
CA ASN A 43 -4.05 -8.57 2.00
C ASN A 43 -5.03 -8.35 0.83
N HIS A 44 -5.13 -7.12 0.30
CA HIS A 44 -6.02 -6.82 -0.81
C HIS A 44 -5.58 -7.59 -2.08
N PRO A 45 -6.48 -8.29 -2.80
CA PRO A 45 -6.10 -9.18 -3.91
C PRO A 45 -5.41 -8.46 -5.08
N GLY A 46 -5.66 -7.15 -5.25
CA GLY A 46 -5.01 -6.32 -6.26
C GLY A 46 -3.74 -5.60 -5.79
N ALA A 47 -3.31 -5.79 -4.55
CA ALA A 47 -2.16 -5.07 -3.99
C ALA A 47 -0.84 -5.83 -4.22
N ALA A 48 0.14 -5.12 -4.79
CA ALA A 48 1.53 -5.56 -4.77
C ALA A 48 2.22 -4.98 -3.53
N VAL A 49 2.70 -5.84 -2.63
CA VAL A 49 3.34 -5.43 -1.37
C VAL A 49 4.82 -5.74 -1.41
N SER A 50 5.65 -4.74 -1.12
CA SER A 50 7.11 -4.89 -0.99
C SER A 50 7.56 -4.47 0.40
N THR A 51 8.40 -5.29 1.04
CA THR A 51 9.02 -4.94 2.32
C THR A 51 10.37 -4.27 2.08
N LEU A 52 10.53 -3.06 2.61
CA LEU A 52 11.76 -2.26 2.47
C LEU A 52 12.74 -2.55 3.61
N ASN A 53 14.01 -2.61 3.28
CA ASN A 53 15.14 -2.57 4.21
C ASN A 53 16.27 -1.71 3.62
N THR A 54 17.34 -1.52 4.39
CA THR A 54 18.47 -0.67 3.99
C THR A 54 19.23 -1.18 2.76
N GLY A 55 19.21 -2.50 2.51
CA GLY A 55 19.92 -3.13 1.40
C GLY A 55 19.14 -3.23 0.09
N ASN A 56 17.79 -3.12 0.13
CA ASN A 56 16.95 -3.33 -1.05
C ASN A 56 16.24 -2.07 -1.57
N ARG A 57 16.36 -0.94 -0.85
CA ARG A 57 15.59 0.28 -1.12
C ARG A 57 15.67 0.74 -2.58
N ASP A 58 16.87 0.78 -3.14
CA ASP A 58 17.09 1.30 -4.49
C ASP A 58 16.58 0.33 -5.56
N ALA A 59 16.73 -0.98 -5.34
CA ALA A 59 16.17 -2.00 -6.22
C ALA A 59 14.63 -1.97 -6.21
N ILE A 60 14.00 -1.89 -5.03
CA ILE A 60 12.55 -1.82 -4.91
C ILE A 60 12.00 -0.53 -5.51
N ARG A 61 12.70 0.60 -5.40
CA ARG A 61 12.32 1.84 -6.09
C ARG A 61 12.17 1.64 -7.59
N VAL A 62 13.15 0.98 -8.22
CA VAL A 62 13.10 0.68 -9.66
C VAL A 62 11.94 -0.25 -9.99
N THR A 63 11.71 -1.30 -9.18
CA THR A 63 10.58 -2.21 -9.36
C THR A 63 9.23 -1.50 -9.29
N ILE A 64 9.00 -0.68 -8.26
CA ILE A 64 7.76 0.09 -8.08
C ILE A 64 7.54 1.05 -9.26
N TYR A 65 8.59 1.75 -9.68
CA TYR A 65 8.51 2.66 -10.83
C TYR A 65 8.06 1.92 -12.10
N THR A 66 8.70 0.80 -12.43
CA THR A 66 8.36 0.00 -13.61
C THR A 66 6.94 -0.54 -13.55
N GLN A 67 6.48 -0.97 -12.37
CA GLN A 67 5.09 -1.44 -12.18
C GLN A 67 4.08 -0.32 -12.42
N ILE A 68 4.31 0.87 -11.85
CA ILE A 68 3.42 2.03 -12.02
C ILE A 68 3.35 2.44 -13.50
N VAL A 69 4.49 2.58 -14.17
CA VAL A 69 4.54 2.93 -15.60
C VAL A 69 3.79 1.90 -16.45
N SER A 70 3.99 0.61 -16.16
CA SER A 70 3.32 -0.47 -16.88
C SER A 70 1.79 -0.48 -16.67
N LEU A 71 1.32 -0.07 -15.49
CA LEU A 71 -0.11 0.08 -15.21
C LEU A 71 -0.70 1.26 -15.97
N LEU A 72 0.00 2.40 -15.98
CA LEU A 72 -0.46 3.61 -16.68
C LEU A 72 -0.48 3.46 -18.20
N GLN A 73 0.39 2.61 -18.77
CA GLN A 73 0.41 2.33 -20.22
C GLN A 73 -0.69 1.38 -20.70
N LYS A 74 -1.35 0.66 -19.77
CA LYS A 74 -2.42 -0.30 -20.09
C LYS A 74 -3.83 0.31 -20.03
N HIS A 75 -3.93 1.57 -19.62
CA HIS A 75 -5.16 2.37 -19.57
C HIS A 75 -5.12 3.46 -20.64
#